data_AF-A0A847BEW9-F1
#
_entry.id   AF-A0A847BEW9-F1
#
_cell.length_a   1.000
_cell.length_b   1.000
_cell.length_c   1.000
_cell.angle_alpha   90.00
_cell.angle_beta   90.00
_cell.angle_gamma   90.00
#
_symmetry.space_group_name_H-M   'P 1'
#
loop_
_entity.id
_entity.type
_entity.pdbx_description
1 polymer ?
#
loop_
_entity_poly.entity_id
_entity_poly.type
_entity_poly.pdbx_seq_one_letter_code
_entity_poly.pdbx_strand_id
1 'polypeptide(L)' 'MNQPAVSAPTAQDFKVADIALADWGRREIRIAETEMPALMKIRAKYRDEQ' A
#
# COMPACT_ATOMS: atom_id res chain seq x y z
N MET A 1 -7.03 -36.18 7.76
CA MET A 1 -7.33 -35.29 6.61
C MET A 1 -7.83 -33.97 7.16
N ASN A 2 -6.97 -32.95 7.25
CA ASN A 2 -7.42 -31.58 7.51
C ASN A 2 -6.49 -30.66 6.72
N GLN A 3 -6.93 -30.20 5.56
CA GLN A 3 -6.20 -29.21 4.77
C GLN A 3 -6.48 -27.82 5.34
N PRO A 4 -5.47 -26.98 5.62
CA PRO A 4 -5.74 -25.60 6.00
C PRO A 4 -6.21 -24.83 4.76
N ALA A 5 -7.34 -24.13 4.90
CA ALA A 5 -7.87 -23.27 3.85
C ALA A 5 -6.86 -22.16 3.55
N VAL A 6 -6.28 -22.17 2.35
CA VAL A 6 -5.52 -21.04 1.81
C VAL A 6 -6.52 -19.95 1.42
N SER A 7 -6.62 -18.92 2.25
CA SER A 7 -7.36 -17.69 1.93
C SER A 7 -6.66 -16.99 0.76
N ALA A 8 -7.21 -17.17 -0.44
CA ALA A 8 -6.74 -16.51 -1.65
C ALA A 8 -6.83 -14.99 -1.49
N PRO A 9 -5.84 -14.21 -1.99
CA PRO A 9 -5.93 -12.75 -1.97
C PRO A 9 -7.12 -12.30 -2.83
N THR A 10 -7.91 -11.34 -2.33
CA THR A 10 -8.94 -10.66 -3.12
C THR A 10 -8.25 -9.94 -4.27
N ALA A 11 -8.34 -10.50 -5.47
CA ALA A 11 -7.81 -9.85 -6.67
C ALA A 11 -8.59 -8.55 -6.90
N GLN A 12 -7.93 -7.41 -6.69
CA GLN A 12 -8.44 -6.10 -7.08
C GLN A 12 -8.09 -5.87 -8.55
N ASP A 13 -9.06 -5.48 -9.37
CA ASP A 13 -8.82 -5.20 -10.78
C ASP A 13 -7.94 -3.95 -10.97
N PHE A 14 -6.90 -4.04 -11.80
CA PHE A 14 -6.06 -2.91 -12.19
C PHE A 14 -5.47 -3.11 -13.59
N LYS A 15 -5.11 -2.00 -14.25
CA LYS A 15 -4.35 -1.99 -15.51
C LYS A 15 -3.15 -1.05 -15.35
N VAL A 16 -1.97 -1.62 -15.15
CA VAL A 16 -0.70 -0.90 -15.00
C VAL A 16 0.29 -1.37 -16.05
N ALA A 17 1.36 -0.59 -16.26
CA ALA A 17 2.40 -0.96 -17.21
C ALA A 17 3.17 -2.22 -16.80
N ASP A 18 3.63 -2.28 -15.53
CA ASP A 18 4.34 -3.43 -14.97
C ASP A 18 4.17 -3.48 -13.44
N ILE A 19 3.62 -4.58 -12.93
CA ILE A 19 3.41 -4.78 -11.48
C ILE A 19 4.71 -5.12 -10.74
N ALA A 20 5.74 -5.60 -11.44
CA ALA A 20 7.03 -5.94 -10.83
C ALA A 20 7.77 -4.71 -10.27
N LEU A 21 7.39 -3.50 -10.73
CA LEU A 21 7.94 -2.23 -10.25
C LEU A 21 7.35 -1.78 -8.90
N ALA A 22 6.41 -2.53 -8.31
CA ALA A 22 5.75 -2.14 -7.06
C ALA A 22 6.73 -1.89 -5.91
N ASP A 23 7.76 -2.73 -5.77
CA ASP A 23 8.75 -2.59 -4.70
C ASP A 23 9.58 -1.32 -4.83
N TRP A 24 10.01 -1.02 -6.06
CA TRP A 24 10.73 0.21 -6.35
C TRP A 24 9.84 1.43 -6.15
N GLY A 25 8.62 1.42 -6.67
CA GLY A 25 7.66 2.50 -6.47
C GLY A 25 7.36 2.77 -4.99
N ARG A 26 7.26 1.73 -4.15
CA ARG A 26 7.10 1.90 -2.69
C ARG A 26 8.31 2.54 -2.01
N ARG A 27 9.53 2.29 -2.50
CA ARG A 27 10.74 2.95 -1.99
C ARG A 27 10.71 4.45 -2.29
N GLU A 28 10.37 4.81 -3.52
CA GLU A 28 10.25 6.20 -3.95
C GLU A 28 9.15 6.94 -3.19
N ILE A 29 7.98 6.30 -2.99
CA ILE A 29 6.89 6.87 -2.18
C ILE A 29 7.38 7.19 -0.77
N ARG A 30 8.15 6.29 -0.13
CA ARG A 30 8.68 6.53 1.23
C ARG A 30 9.63 7.73 1.27
N ILE A 31 10.44 7.92 0.23
CA ILE A 31 11.31 9.10 0.11
C ILE A 31 10.43 10.35 -0.05
N ALA A 32 9.44 10.31 -0.93
CA ALA A 32 8.55 11.44 -1.16
C ALA A 32 7.76 11.82 0.12
N GLU A 33 7.41 10.86 0.98
CA GLU A 33 6.74 11.13 2.25
C GLU A 33 7.56 12.02 3.19
N THR A 34 8.90 11.96 3.17
CA THR A 34 9.76 12.84 3.99
C THR A 34 9.69 14.30 3.53
N GLU A 35 9.44 14.51 2.23
CA GLU A 35 9.30 15.83 1.61
C GLU A 35 7.86 16.37 1.67
N MET A 36 6.91 15.60 2.20
CA MET A 36 5.49 15.96 2.27
C MET A 36 4.96 16.03 3.72
N PRO A 37 5.52 16.90 4.59
CA PRO A 37 5.19 16.91 6.01
C PRO A 37 3.72 17.25 6.30
N ALA A 38 3.08 18.09 5.48
CA ALA A 38 1.68 18.43 5.64
C ALA A 38 0.75 17.23 5.40
N LEU A 39 1.01 16.45 4.34
CA LEU A 39 0.23 15.26 4.02
C LEU A 39 0.36 14.19 5.12
N MET A 40 1.58 14.01 5.63
CA MET A 40 1.84 13.04 6.72
C MET A 40 1.15 13.47 8.02
N LYS A 41 1.09 14.77 8.33
CA LYS A 41 0.32 15.29 9.48
C LYS A 41 -1.17 15.03 9.34
N ILE A 42 -1.76 15.23 8.16
CA ILE A 42 -3.18 14.96 7.91
C ILE A 42 -3.47 13.46 8.10
N ARG A 43 -2.65 12.59 7.49
CA ARG A 43 -2.76 11.13 7.65
C ARG A 43 -2.70 10.70 9.12
N ALA A 44 -1.82 11.31 9.91
CA ALA A 44 -1.71 11.00 11.34
C ALA A 44 -2.92 11.48 12.14
N LYS A 45 -3.40 12.70 11.88
CA LYS A 45 -4.54 13.30 12.60
C LYS A 45 -5.82 12.47 12.51
N TYR A 46 -6.12 11.94 11.31
CA TYR A 46 -7.38 11.26 11.02
C TYR A 46 -7.28 9.73 11.06
N ARG A 47 -6.16 9.15 11.49
CA ARG A 47 -5.93 7.70 11.49
C ARG A 47 -6.98 6.93 12.29
N ASP A 48 -7.34 7.44 13.46
CA ASP A 48 -8.24 6.77 14.40
C ASP A 48 -9.71 7.18 14.21
N GLU A 49 -9.98 8.01 13.19
CA GLU A 49 -11.32 8.49 12.82
C GLU A 49 -11.92 7.70 11.63
N GLN A 50 -11.36 6.53 11.30
CA GLN A 50 -11.79 5.64 10.21
C GLN A 50 -12.16 4.25 10.74
#